data_AF-A0A8T5KKX5-F1
#
_entry.id   AF-A0A8T5KKX5-F1
#
_cell.length_a   1.000
_cell.length_b   1.000
_cell.length_c   1.000
_cell.angle_alpha   90.00
_cell.angle_beta   90.00
_cell.angle_gamma   90.00
#
_symmetry.space_group_name_H-M   'P 1'
#
loop_
_entity.id
_entity.type
_entity.pdbx_description
1 polymer ?
#
loop_
_entity_poly.entity_id
_entity_poly.type
_entity_poly.pdbx_seq_one_letter_code
_entity_poly.pdbx_strand_id
1 'polypeptide(L)'
;MIEDIIRKSTKDLRNREKARNEAYGRARRARMLSKQAILLLHNGDNEKASANFDEARGLLDEIKTYSEEFPEIGFNDAVEAAKQEYAEARILHGLNSRKEFP
;
A
#
# COMPACT_ATOMS: atom_id res chain seq x y z
N MET A 1 25.20 -30.83 -5.87
CA MET A 1 25.41 -29.78 -6.91
C MET A 1 24.09 -29.35 -7.57
N ILE A 2 23.42 -30.20 -8.38
CA ILE A 2 22.10 -29.83 -8.96
C ILE A 2 21.01 -29.72 -7.89
N GLU A 3 20.97 -30.66 -6.94
CA GLU A 3 20.00 -30.65 -5.84
C GLU A 3 20.09 -29.39 -4.97
N ASP A 4 21.30 -28.86 -4.77
CA ASP A 4 21.52 -27.63 -4.00
C ASP A 4 21.05 -26.40 -4.74
N ILE A 5 21.27 -26.35 -6.07
CA ILE A 5 20.75 -25.30 -6.94
C ILE A 5 19.22 -25.31 -6.91
N ILE A 6 18.58 -26.48 -7.08
CA ILE A 6 17.12 -26.62 -7.03
C ILE A 6 16.58 -26.17 -5.67
N ARG A 7 17.23 -26.58 -4.57
CA ARG A 7 16.83 -26.22 -3.21
C ARG A 7 16.89 -24.71 -2.98
N LYS A 8 17.98 -24.08 -3.42
CA LYS A 8 18.16 -22.62 -3.31
C LYS A 8 17.12 -21.88 -4.16
N SER A 9 16.97 -22.24 -5.43
CA SER A 9 15.98 -21.62 -6.32
C SER A 9 14.55 -21.77 -5.80
N THR A 10 14.20 -22.94 -5.24
CA THR A 10 12.87 -23.17 -4.65
C THR A 10 12.63 -22.27 -3.44
N LYS A 11 13.65 -22.09 -2.58
CA LYS A 11 13.56 -21.20 -1.42
C LYS A 11 13.36 -19.75 -1.86
N ASP A 12 14.15 -19.29 -2.84
CA ASP A 12 14.08 -17.93 -3.34
C ASP A 12 12.71 -17.63 -3.98
N LEU A 13 12.18 -18.57 -4.78
CA LEU A 13 10.83 -18.45 -5.37
C LEU A 13 9.73 -18.38 -4.29
N ARG A 14 9.82 -19.20 -3.24
CA ARG A 14 8.85 -19.18 -2.13
C ARG A 14 8.88 -17.88 -1.36
N ASN A 15 10.07 -17.34 -1.09
CA ASN A 15 10.22 -16.05 -0.41
C ASN A 15 9.61 -14.92 -1.24
N ARG A 16 9.90 -14.90 -2.54
CA ARG A 16 9.34 -13.93 -3.48
C ARG A 16 7.82 -14.01 -3.56
N GLU A 17 7.26 -15.20 -3.64
CA GLU A 17 5.81 -15.40 -3.66
C GLU A 17 5.14 -14.93 -2.37
N LYS A 18 5.76 -15.21 -1.22
CA LYS A 18 5.27 -14.74 0.08
C LYS A 18 5.27 -13.21 0.13
N ALA A 19 6.37 -12.56 -0.22
CA ALA A 19 6.47 -11.10 -0.26
C ALA A 19 5.41 -10.48 -1.18
N ARG A 20 5.19 -11.08 -2.36
CA ARG A 20 4.15 -10.65 -3.30
C ARG A 20 2.75 -10.71 -2.69
N ASN A 21 2.38 -11.84 -2.10
CA ASN A 21 1.05 -12.04 -1.54
C ASN A 21 0.78 -11.07 -0.38
N GLU A 22 1.79 -10.89 0.48
CA GLU A 22 1.79 -9.95 1.60
C GLU A 22 1.64 -8.49 1.12
N ALA A 23 2.42 -8.08 0.12
CA ALA A 23 2.35 -6.73 -0.45
C ALA A 23 1.00 -6.46 -1.13
N TYR A 24 0.48 -7.39 -1.93
CA TYR A 24 -0.76 -7.19 -2.66
C TYR A 24 -1.98 -7.20 -1.73
N GLY A 25 -1.94 -7.99 -0.66
CA GLY A 25 -2.95 -7.94 0.40
C GLY A 25 -3.01 -6.56 1.06
N ARG A 26 -1.84 -6.03 1.44
CA ARG A 26 -1.71 -4.67 2.00
C ARG A 26 -2.17 -3.60 1.02
N ALA A 27 -1.83 -3.71 -0.26
CA ALA A 27 -2.21 -2.73 -1.27
C ALA A 27 -3.73 -2.61 -1.40
N ARG A 28 -4.43 -3.74 -1.44
CA ARG A 28 -5.91 -3.76 -1.45
C ARG A 28 -6.50 -3.11 -0.20
N ARG A 29 -5.92 -3.37 0.98
CA ARG A 29 -6.36 -2.77 2.25
C ARG A 29 -6.10 -1.26 2.30
N ALA A 30 -4.89 -0.81 1.93
CA ALA A 30 -4.54 0.61 1.87
C ALA A 30 -5.47 1.38 0.92
N ARG A 31 -5.81 0.78 -0.23
CA ARG A 31 -6.78 1.34 -1.16
C ARG A 31 -8.19 1.44 -0.55
N MET A 32 -8.66 0.39 0.11
CA MET A 32 -9.97 0.40 0.80
C MET A 32 -10.03 1.49 1.87
N LEU A 33 -9.00 1.58 2.72
CA LEU A 33 -8.91 2.58 3.78
C LEU A 33 -8.90 4.00 3.22
N SER A 34 -8.17 4.24 2.13
CA SER A 34 -8.13 5.56 1.45
C SER A 34 -9.52 5.98 0.96
N LYS A 35 -10.27 5.06 0.33
CA LYS A 35 -11.66 5.30 -0.08
C LYS A 35 -12.59 5.59 1.09
N GLN A 36 -12.47 4.80 2.16
CA GLN A 36 -13.26 5.01 3.37
C GLN A 36 -12.95 6.35 4.03
N ALA A 37 -11.68 6.76 4.05
CA ALA A 37 -11.26 8.06 4.57
C ALA A 37 -11.92 9.21 3.81
N ILE A 38 -11.98 9.14 2.47
CA ILE A 38 -12.69 10.14 1.65
C ILE A 38 -14.17 10.23 2.07
N LEU A 39 -14.86 9.10 2.21
CA LEU A 39 -16.26 9.08 2.62
C LEU A 39 -16.47 9.66 4.04
N LEU A 40 -15.56 9.34 4.96
CA LEU A 40 -15.61 9.87 6.33
C LEU A 40 -15.39 11.39 6.36
N LEU A 41 -14.46 11.91 5.56
CA LEU A 41 -14.27 13.36 5.39
C LEU A 41 -15.54 14.05 4.89
N HIS A 42 -16.22 13.47 3.89
CA HIS A 42 -17.48 14.01 3.39
C HIS A 42 -18.57 14.08 4.46
N ASN A 43 -18.57 13.14 5.41
CA ASN A 43 -19.53 13.08 6.51
C ASN A 43 -19.09 13.90 7.74
N GLY A 44 -17.93 14.58 7.69
CA GLY A 44 -17.38 15.37 8.80
C GLY A 44 -16.66 14.57 9.88
N ASP A 45 -16.46 13.26 9.70
CA ASP A 45 -15.79 12.37 10.65
C ASP A 45 -14.26 12.39 10.42
N ASN A 46 -13.64 13.54 10.70
CA ASN A 46 -12.24 13.80 10.43
C ASN A 46 -11.28 12.90 11.24
N GLU A 47 -11.67 12.53 12.46
CA GLU A 47 -10.84 11.69 13.34
C GLU A 47 -10.67 10.29 12.75
N LYS A 48 -11.78 9.63 12.36
CA LYS A 48 -11.70 8.30 11.72
C LYS A 48 -11.04 8.36 10.35
N ALA A 49 -11.26 9.44 9.59
CA ALA A 49 -10.57 9.64 8.33
C ALA A 49 -9.04 9.71 8.54
N SER A 50 -8.58 10.44 9.55
CA SER A 50 -7.15 10.52 9.89
C SER A 50 -6.58 9.15 10.27
N ALA A 51 -7.28 8.40 11.13
CA ALA A 51 -6.84 7.05 11.50
C ALA A 51 -6.70 6.13 10.28
N ASN A 52 -7.65 6.17 9.35
CA ASN A 52 -7.57 5.42 8.10
C ASN A 52 -6.38 5.84 7.23
N PHE A 53 -6.05 7.14 7.19
CA PHE A 53 -4.87 7.63 6.46
C PHE A 53 -3.56 7.12 7.07
N ASP A 54 -3.45 7.12 8.39
CA ASP A 54 -2.24 6.69 9.08
C ASP A 54 -2.03 5.18 8.88
N GLU A 55 -3.10 4.38 8.95
CA GLU A 55 -3.04 2.94 8.66
C GLU A 55 -2.69 2.69 7.18
N ALA A 56 -3.34 3.38 6.24
CA ALA A 56 -3.03 3.25 4.82
C ALA A 56 -1.56 3.61 4.53
N ARG A 57 -1.02 4.63 5.21
CA ARG A 57 0.38 5.02 5.08
C ARG A 57 1.32 3.93 5.56
N GLY A 58 1.07 3.37 6.75
CA GLY A 58 1.87 2.28 7.30
C GLY A 58 1.91 1.07 6.36
N LEU A 59 0.77 0.70 5.78
CA LEU A 59 0.69 -0.38 4.80
C LEU A 59 1.51 -0.10 3.53
N LEU A 60 1.51 1.14 3.03
CA LEU A 60 2.32 1.54 1.88
C LEU A 60 3.82 1.55 2.19
N ASP A 61 4.20 1.98 3.38
CA ASP A 61 5.60 1.94 3.84
C ASP A 61 6.07 0.48 4.01
N GLU A 62 5.22 -0.43 4.48
CA GLU A 62 5.51 -1.87 4.50
C GLU A 62 5.68 -2.43 3.07
N ILE A 63 4.81 -2.05 2.12
CA ILE A 63 4.95 -2.45 0.70
C ILE A 63 6.27 -1.95 0.10
N LYS A 64 6.72 -0.76 0.50
CA LYS A 64 8.00 -0.21 0.05
C LYS A 64 9.16 -1.13 0.45
N THR A 65 9.17 -1.66 1.67
CA THR A 65 10.24 -2.59 2.11
C THR A 65 10.27 -3.87 1.27
N TYR A 66 9.11 -4.45 0.93
CA TYR A 66 9.05 -5.58 -0.01
C TYR A 66 9.53 -5.23 -1.41
N SER A 67 9.27 -4.00 -1.87
CA SER A 67 9.66 -3.52 -3.20
C SER A 67 11.16 -3.21 -3.30
N GLU A 68 11.83 -2.92 -2.19
CA GLU A 68 13.28 -2.75 -2.13
C GLU A 68 14.01 -4.10 -2.34
N GLU A 69 13.44 -5.20 -1.81
CA GLU A 69 13.95 -6.56 -2.02
C GLU A 69 13.52 -7.14 -3.38
N PHE A 70 12.28 -6.90 -3.79
CA PHE A 70 11.66 -7.44 -5.01
C PHE A 70 11.03 -6.31 -5.85
N PRO A 71 11.81 -5.62 -6.71
CA PRO A 71 11.38 -4.41 -7.42
C PRO A 71 10.06 -4.54 -8.22
N GLU A 72 9.78 -5.71 -8.79
CA GLU A 72 8.55 -5.95 -9.55
C GLU A 72 7.26 -5.80 -8.73
N ILE A 73 7.34 -5.96 -7.39
CA ILE A 73 6.19 -5.74 -6.51
C ILE A 73 5.76 -4.27 -6.59
N GLY A 74 6.73 -3.35 -6.64
CA GLY A 74 6.49 -1.92 -6.66
C GLY A 74 5.78 -1.42 -7.92
N PHE A 75 5.94 -2.13 -9.05
CA PHE A 75 5.34 -1.82 -10.35
C PHE A 75 4.02 -2.55 -10.61
N ASN A 76 3.52 -3.32 -9.65
CA ASN A 76 2.25 -4.00 -9.82
C ASN A 76 1.06 -3.02 -9.79
N ASP A 77 0.07 -3.23 -10.67
CA ASP A 77 -1.12 -2.40 -10.78
C ASP A 77 -1.87 -2.21 -9.46
N ALA A 78 -1.94 -3.22 -8.60
CA ALA A 78 -2.62 -3.11 -7.31
C ALA A 78 -1.87 -2.16 -6.36
N VAL A 79 -0.53 -2.21 -6.38
CA VAL A 79 0.35 -1.35 -5.58
C VAL A 79 0.30 0.08 -6.11
N GLU A 80 0.40 0.28 -7.42
CA GLU A 80 0.28 1.60 -8.04
C GLU A 80 -1.10 2.23 -7.77
N ALA A 81 -2.19 1.46 -7.96
CA ALA A 81 -3.53 1.95 -7.66
C ALA A 81 -3.72 2.31 -6.18
N ALA A 82 -3.07 1.59 -5.25
CA ALA A 82 -3.12 1.93 -3.84
C ALA A 82 -2.39 3.24 -3.52
N LYS A 83 -1.21 3.47 -4.14
CA LYS A 83 -0.46 4.73 -4.00
C LYS A 83 -1.25 5.91 -4.56
N GLN A 84 -1.84 5.75 -5.75
CA GLN A 84 -2.65 6.77 -6.42
C GLN A 84 -3.86 7.16 -5.57
N GLU A 85 -4.63 6.17 -5.12
CA GLU A 85 -5.82 6.40 -4.30
C GLU A 85 -5.47 7.07 -2.96
N TYR A 86 -4.37 6.66 -2.33
CA TYR A 86 -3.87 7.30 -1.11
C TYR A 86 -3.48 8.76 -1.35
N ALA A 87 -2.75 9.04 -2.45
CA ALA A 87 -2.35 10.40 -2.81
C ALA A 87 -3.57 11.29 -3.07
N GLU A 88 -4.53 10.81 -3.87
CA GLU A 88 -5.79 11.52 -4.13
C GLU A 88 -6.54 11.84 -2.84
N ALA A 89 -6.67 10.85 -1.96
CA ALA A 89 -7.38 11.00 -0.70
C ALA A 89 -6.68 12.00 0.25
N ARG A 90 -5.35 12.02 0.29
CA ARG A 90 -4.56 12.99 1.05
C ARG A 90 -4.65 14.39 0.47
N ILE A 91 -4.64 14.54 -0.86
CA ILE A 91 -4.83 15.82 -1.54
C ILE A 91 -6.20 16.40 -1.20
N LEU A 92 -7.26 15.59 -1.32
CA LEU A 92 -8.61 16.01 -0.98
C LEU A 92 -8.73 16.43 0.48
N HIS A 93 -8.10 15.70 1.40
CA HIS A 93 -8.04 16.08 2.81
C HIS A 93 -7.36 17.44 3.02
N GLY A 94 -6.21 17.69 2.37
CA GLY A 94 -5.52 18.98 2.47
C GLY A 94 -6.37 20.16 1.98
N LEU A 95 -7.06 19.97 0.85
CA LEU A 95 -7.96 20.98 0.28
C LEU A 95 -9.17 21.28 1.19
N ASN A 96 -9.79 20.25 1.79
CA ASN A 96 -10.94 20.45 2.68
C ASN A 96 -10.54 21.07 4.02
N SER A 97 -9.41 20.66 4.58
CA SER A 97 -9.01 21.06 5.94
C SER A 97 -8.23 22.38 5.98
N ARG A 98 -7.44 22.68 4.95
CA ARG A 98 -6.54 23.85 4.92
C ARG A 98 -6.72 24.77 3.72
N LYS A 99 -7.51 24.39 2.71
CA LYS A 99 -7.58 25.08 1.39
C LYS A 99 -6.20 25.24 0.73
N GLU A 100 -5.27 24.35 1.06
CA GLU A 100 -3.89 24.31 0.56
C GLU A 100 -3.65 22.96 -0.11
N PHE A 101 -2.82 22.93 -1.15
CA PHE A 101 -2.33 21.68 -1.73
C PHE A 101 -1.29 21.07 -0.77
N PRO A 102 -1.44 19.80 -0.35
CA PRO A 102 -0.51 19.14 0.55
C PRO A 102 0.76 18.62 -0.13
#